data_AF-A0A2G9YT02-F1
#
_entry.id   AF-A0A2G9YT02-F1
#
_cell.length_a   1.000
_cell.length_b   1.000
_cell.length_c   1.000
_cell.angle_alpha   90.00
_cell.angle_beta   90.00
_cell.angle_gamma   90.00
#
_symmetry.space_group_name_H-M   'P 1'
#
loop_
_entity.id
_entity.type
_entity.pdbx_description
1 polymer ?
#
loop_
_entity_poly.entity_id
_entity_poly.type
_entity_poly.pdbx_seq_one_letter_code
_entity_poly.pdbx_strand_id
1 'polypeptide(L)'
;IWRCPNSKCPARKRENLYFFASKKAFDIEGLGPKAIDKLVDVGLMSTAADLFSLREGDLAPLERFAEKSAQNLTEAIRESKKIPLARFIYALGIRHVGEETAIDLANYFDSIDKLKRATQEELKNIPDVGERVS
;
A
#
# COMPACT_ATOMS: atom_id res chain seq x y z
N ILE A 1 15.14 -19.93 -3.09
CA ILE A 1 14.30 -19.06 -2.23
C ILE A 1 12.91 -19.68 -2.16
N TRP A 2 12.53 -20.24 -1.01
CA TRP A 2 11.20 -20.82 -0.77
C TRP A 2 10.24 -19.71 -0.32
N ARG A 3 9.01 -19.69 -0.83
CA ARG A 3 7.97 -18.72 -0.46
C ARG A 3 6.67 -19.45 -0.19
N CYS A 4 5.84 -18.94 0.73
CA CYS A 4 4.49 -19.47 0.93
C CYS A 4 3.60 -19.12 -0.28
N PRO A 5 3.07 -20.11 -1.03
CA PRO A 5 2.25 -19.82 -2.21
C PRO A 5 0.83 -19.37 -1.83
N ASN A 6 0.38 -19.68 -0.60
CA ASN A 6 -0.97 -19.38 -0.14
C ASN A 6 -1.22 -17.87 -0.09
N SER A 7 -2.06 -17.35 -0.98
CA SER A 7 -2.46 -15.93 -1.02
C SER A 7 -3.28 -15.50 0.20
N LYS A 8 -3.89 -16.45 0.92
CA LYS A 8 -4.65 -16.21 2.15
C LYS A 8 -3.81 -16.31 3.42
N CYS A 9 -2.50 -16.52 3.30
CA CYS A 9 -1.59 -16.61 4.45
C CYS A 9 -1.65 -15.30 5.29
N PRO A 10 -1.95 -15.37 6.61
CA PRO A 10 -2.01 -14.18 7.47
C PRO A 10 -0.70 -13.40 7.50
N ALA A 11 0.45 -14.08 7.53
CA ALA A 11 1.76 -13.44 7.51
C ALA A 11 1.98 -12.65 6.21
N ARG A 12 1.59 -13.20 5.05
CA ARG A 12 1.67 -12.48 3.78
C ARG A 12 0.75 -11.27 3.73
N LYS A 13 -0.45 -11.38 4.32
CA LYS A 13 -1.37 -10.24 4.42
C LYS A 13 -0.75 -9.12 5.26
N ARG A 14 -0.23 -9.41 6.45
CA ARG A 14 0.45 -8.42 7.30
C ARG A 14 1.64 -7.77 6.60
N GLU A 15 2.49 -8.57 5.95
CA GLU A 15 3.63 -8.06 5.20
C GLU A 15 3.21 -7.08 4.10
N ASN A 16 2.13 -7.39 3.36
CA ASN A 16 1.58 -6.47 2.37
C ASN A 16 1.08 -5.16 3.00
N LEU A 17 0.49 -5.20 4.20
CA LEU A 17 0.05 -3.99 4.91
C LEU A 17 1.23 -3.15 5.38
N TYR A 18 2.29 -3.78 5.90
CA TYR A 18 3.53 -3.07 6.28
C TYR A 18 4.18 -2.43 5.05
N PHE A 19 4.24 -3.16 3.94
CA PHE A 19 4.79 -2.68 2.69
C PHE A 19 3.99 -1.49 2.15
N PHE A 20 2.65 -1.57 2.18
CA PHE A 20 1.76 -0.48 1.79
C PHE A 20 2.03 0.80 2.57
N ALA A 21 2.19 0.70 3.90
CA ALA A 21 2.47 1.85 4.77
C ALA A 21 3.93 2.33 4.75
N SER A 22 4.83 1.62 4.06
CA SER A 22 6.27 1.90 4.10
C SER A 22 6.62 3.28 3.52
N LYS A 23 7.81 3.78 3.90
CA LYS A 23 8.33 5.09 3.48
C LYS A 23 8.44 5.28 1.96
N LYS A 24 8.60 4.21 1.19
CA LYS A 24 8.65 4.26 -0.28
C LYS A 24 7.28 4.13 -0.94
N ALA A 25 6.28 3.67 -0.19
CA ALA A 25 4.90 3.44 -0.64
C ALA A 25 3.99 4.61 -0.24
N PHE A 26 3.06 4.44 0.71
CA PHE A 26 2.19 5.54 1.14
C PHE A 26 2.82 6.48 2.17
N ASP A 27 3.88 6.05 2.88
CA ASP A 27 4.58 6.86 3.90
C ASP A 27 3.64 7.57 4.88
N ILE A 28 2.76 6.78 5.51
CA ILE A 28 1.77 7.29 6.46
C ILE A 28 2.45 7.44 7.81
N GLU A 29 2.69 8.70 8.22
CA GLU A 29 3.27 8.99 9.52
C GLU A 29 2.40 8.42 10.65
N GLY A 30 3.04 7.80 11.64
CA GLY A 30 2.36 7.14 12.76
C GLY A 30 1.85 5.72 12.44
N LEU A 31 1.81 5.29 11.18
CA LEU A 31 1.35 3.95 10.79
C LEU A 31 2.51 2.93 10.67
N GLY A 32 3.20 2.69 11.78
CA GLY A 32 4.26 1.68 11.84
C GLY A 32 3.75 0.23 12.00
N PRO A 33 4.63 -0.80 11.92
CA PRO A 33 4.23 -2.20 12.05
C PRO A 33 3.42 -2.52 13.31
N LYS A 34 3.77 -1.94 14.46
CA LYS A 34 3.03 -2.12 15.73
C LYS A 34 1.61 -1.55 15.67
N ALA A 35 1.41 -0.41 14.99
CA ALA A 35 0.09 0.17 14.81
C ALA A 35 -0.76 -0.72 13.89
N ILE A 36 -0.17 -1.17 12.78
CA ILE A 36 -0.82 -2.09 11.83
C ILE A 36 -1.22 -3.39 12.53
N ASP A 37 -0.30 -4.01 13.29
CA ASP A 37 -0.60 -5.22 14.06
C ASP A 37 -1.78 -5.01 15.00
N LYS A 38 -1.79 -3.89 15.74
CA LYS A 38 -2.88 -3.59 16.65
C LYS A 38 -4.22 -3.47 15.91
N LEU A 39 -4.27 -2.72 14.81
CA LEU A 39 -5.48 -2.54 14.00
C LEU A 39 -5.99 -3.86 13.42
N VAL A 40 -5.08 -4.73 12.98
CA VAL A 40 -5.42 -6.08 12.49
C VAL A 40 -5.91 -6.97 13.63
N ASP A 41 -5.25 -6.95 14.78
CA ASP A 41 -5.59 -7.78 15.95
C ASP A 41 -6.96 -7.43 16.53
N VAL A 42 -7.33 -6.15 16.52
CA VAL A 42 -8.66 -5.69 16.98
C VAL A 42 -9.73 -5.74 15.88
N GLY A 43 -9.38 -6.18 14.67
CA GLY A 43 -10.31 -6.34 13.56
C GLY A 43 -10.74 -5.05 12.86
N LEU A 44 -10.07 -3.93 13.13
CA LEU A 44 -10.31 -2.64 12.46
C LEU A 44 -9.69 -2.55 11.06
N MET A 45 -8.76 -3.46 10.74
CA MET A 45 -8.05 -3.47 9.46
C MET A 45 -7.82 -4.89 8.97
N SER A 46 -8.28 -5.19 7.76
CA SER A 46 -8.03 -6.45 7.04
C SER A 46 -7.32 -6.22 5.70
N THR A 47 -7.52 -5.04 5.10
CA THR A 47 -6.93 -4.59 3.85
C THR A 47 -6.38 -3.18 4.00
N ALA A 48 -5.54 -2.75 3.05
CA ALA A 48 -5.04 -1.38 3.03
C ALA A 48 -6.16 -0.34 2.80
N ALA A 49 -7.26 -0.71 2.14
CA ALA A 49 -8.38 0.18 1.89
C ALA A 49 -9.12 0.58 3.18
N ASP A 50 -9.15 -0.33 4.17
CA ASP A 50 -9.85 -0.13 5.44
C ASP A 50 -9.28 1.08 6.21
N LEU A 51 -7.99 1.38 6.05
CA LEU A 51 -7.33 2.55 6.63
C LEU A 51 -8.09 3.84 6.33
N PHE A 52 -8.55 4.01 5.09
CA PHE A 52 -9.19 5.24 4.64
C PHE A 52 -10.64 5.41 5.13
N SER A 53 -11.16 4.40 5.84
CA SER A 53 -12.46 4.40 6.50
C SER A 53 -12.39 4.64 8.01
N LEU A 54 -11.19 4.54 8.61
CA LEU A 54 -10.96 4.73 10.04
C LEU A 54 -11.31 6.15 10.47
N ARG A 55 -11.92 6.26 11.66
CA ARG A 55 -12.24 7.52 12.32
C ARG A 55 -11.48 7.64 13.63
N GLU A 56 -11.33 8.86 14.11
CA GLU A 56 -10.63 9.14 15.38
C GLU A 56 -11.24 8.35 16.55
N GLY A 57 -12.58 8.23 16.58
CA GLY A 57 -13.31 7.46 17.59
C GLY A 57 -13.08 5.95 17.54
N ASP A 58 -12.60 5.39 16.43
CA ASP A 58 -12.23 3.98 16.33
C ASP A 58 -10.86 3.72 16.96
N LEU A 59 -9.99 4.74 16.97
CA LEU A 59 -8.61 4.66 17.43
C LEU A 59 -8.44 5.07 18.89
N ALA A 60 -9.15 6.10 19.35
CA ALA A 60 -9.03 6.64 20.71
C ALA A 60 -9.23 5.61 21.84
N PRO A 61 -10.08 4.58 21.71
CA PRO A 61 -10.21 3.52 22.72
C PRO A 61 -9.03 2.54 22.77
N LEU A 62 -8.16 2.56 21.75
CA LEU A 62 -7.04 1.60 21.67
C LEU A 62 -5.89 2.04 22.57
N GLU A 63 -5.35 1.06 23.30
CA GLU A 63 -4.15 1.27 24.10
C GLU A 63 -3.01 1.84 23.22
N ARG A 64 -2.36 2.90 23.72
CA ARG A 64 -1.28 3.67 23.05
C ARG A 64 -1.73 4.61 21.93
N PHE A 65 -3.02 4.69 21.62
CA PHE A 65 -3.61 5.74 20.79
C PHE A 65 -4.27 6.80 21.67
N ALA A 66 -3.45 7.66 22.28
CA ALA A 66 -3.98 8.86 22.93
C ALA A 66 -4.74 9.73 21.91
N GLU A 67 -5.67 10.57 22.37
CA GLU A 67 -6.53 11.42 21.52
C GLU A 67 -5.74 12.16 20.42
N LYS A 68 -4.63 12.81 20.80
CA LYS A 68 -3.74 13.48 19.84
C LYS A 68 -3.08 12.53 18.83
N SER A 69 -2.70 11.32 19.25
CA SER A 69 -2.11 10.32 18.35
C SER A 69 -3.13 9.75 17.38
N ALA A 70 -4.37 9.55 17.83
CA ALA A 70 -5.48 9.13 16.99
C ALA A 70 -5.78 10.20 15.92
N GLN A 71 -5.89 11.47 16.35
CA GLN A 71 -6.08 12.60 15.45
C GLN A 71 -4.97 12.67 14.39
N ASN A 72 -3.70 12.70 14.82
CA ASN A 72 -2.54 12.75 13.91
C ASN A 72 -2.55 11.61 12.88
N LEU A 73 -2.86 10.37 13.30
CA LEU A 73 -2.88 9.24 12.37
C LEU A 73 -4.02 9.40 11.35
N THR A 74 -5.23 9.77 11.77
CA THR A 74 -6.34 9.94 10.82
C THR A 74 -6.10 11.11 9.85
N GLU A 75 -5.41 12.15 10.29
CA GLU A 75 -4.98 13.25 9.44
C GLU A 75 -3.94 12.80 8.41
N ALA A 76 -2.89 12.09 8.83
CA ALA A 76 -1.89 11.51 7.92
C ALA A 76 -2.53 10.55 6.89
N ILE A 77 -3.49 9.71 7.31
CA ILE A 77 -4.26 8.85 6.41
C ILE A 77 -5.06 9.69 5.40
N ARG A 78 -5.66 10.80 5.83
CA ARG A 78 -6.44 11.67 4.94
C ARG A 78 -5.55 12.36 3.91
N GLU A 79 -4.40 12.85 4.31
CA GLU A 79 -3.43 13.51 3.44
C GLU A 79 -2.83 12.55 2.42
N SER A 80 -2.51 11.32 2.86
CA SER A 80 -2.00 10.25 2.00
C SER A 80 -3.02 9.72 0.97
N LYS A 81 -4.22 10.30 0.85
CA LYS A 81 -5.12 10.05 -0.29
C LYS A 81 -4.62 10.69 -1.58
N LYS A 82 -3.79 11.73 -1.48
CA LYS A 82 -3.16 12.40 -2.63
C LYS A 82 -1.70 11.98 -2.70
N ILE A 83 -1.37 11.04 -3.57
CA ILE A 83 0.01 10.54 -3.74
C ILE A 83 0.38 10.45 -5.22
N PRO A 84 1.69 10.49 -5.55
CA PRO A 84 2.17 10.25 -6.91
C PRO A 84 1.78 8.86 -7.42
N LEU A 85 1.38 8.76 -8.70
CA LEU A 85 0.97 7.49 -9.32
C LEU A 85 2.02 6.38 -9.18
N ALA A 86 3.32 6.71 -9.31
CA ALA A 86 4.41 5.76 -9.13
C ALA A 86 4.40 5.12 -7.73
N ARG A 87 4.20 5.93 -6.69
CA ARG A 87 4.12 5.44 -5.30
C ARG A 87 2.86 4.60 -5.06
N PHE A 88 1.75 4.96 -5.71
CA PHE A 88 0.54 4.17 -5.69
C PHE A 88 0.74 2.79 -6.31
N ILE A 89 1.30 2.73 -7.52
CA ILE A 89 1.60 1.48 -8.23
C ILE A 89 2.56 0.62 -7.39
N TYR A 90 3.61 1.24 -6.84
CA TYR A 90 4.56 0.55 -5.98
C TYR A 90 3.86 -0.05 -4.77
N ALA A 91 3.02 0.71 -4.06
CA ALA A 91 2.31 0.28 -2.86
C ALA A 91 1.34 -0.90 -3.07
N LEU A 92 0.88 -1.15 -4.30
CA LEU A 92 0.06 -2.31 -4.62
C LEU A 92 0.82 -3.65 -4.44
N GLY A 93 2.14 -3.62 -4.33
CA GLY A 93 2.96 -4.82 -4.11
C GLY A 93 2.90 -5.79 -5.27
N ILE A 94 2.76 -5.27 -6.50
CA ILE A 94 2.70 -6.08 -7.72
C ILE A 94 4.02 -6.85 -7.84
N ARG A 95 3.90 -8.16 -8.05
CA ARG A 95 5.05 -9.04 -8.12
C ARG A 95 5.97 -8.60 -9.27
N HIS A 96 7.27 -8.49 -8.99
CA HIS A 96 8.30 -8.04 -9.93
C HIS A 96 8.26 -6.55 -10.29
N VAL A 97 7.34 -5.76 -9.72
CA VAL A 97 7.32 -4.30 -9.88
C VAL A 97 8.06 -3.67 -8.71
N GLY A 98 9.26 -3.17 -8.97
CA GLY A 98 10.05 -2.38 -8.03
C GLY A 98 9.68 -0.90 -8.05
N GLU A 99 10.43 -0.09 -7.30
CA GLU A 99 10.24 1.37 -7.28
C GLU A 99 10.49 2.00 -8.65
N GLU A 100 11.58 1.62 -9.31
CA GLU A 100 11.95 2.08 -10.66
C GLU A 100 10.89 1.68 -11.70
N THR A 101 10.53 0.39 -11.75
CA THR A 101 9.46 -0.09 -12.64
C THR A 101 8.13 0.63 -12.40
N ALA A 102 7.78 0.95 -11.15
CA ALA A 102 6.57 1.70 -10.85
C ALA A 102 6.63 3.15 -11.36
N ILE A 103 7.81 3.77 -11.35
CA ILE A 103 8.05 5.09 -11.97
C ILE A 103 7.87 5.01 -13.47
N ASP A 104 8.43 4.00 -14.13
CA ASP A 104 8.32 3.85 -15.59
C ASP A 104 6.87 3.61 -16.02
N LEU A 105 6.15 2.76 -15.29
CA LEU A 105 4.72 2.53 -15.51
C LEU A 105 3.91 3.82 -15.32
N ALA A 106 4.21 4.59 -14.28
CA ALA A 106 3.51 5.85 -14.03
C ALA A 106 3.77 6.88 -15.14
N ASN A 107 5.02 6.99 -15.61
CA ASN A 107 5.43 7.91 -16.67
C ASN A 107 4.86 7.50 -18.04
N TYR A 108 4.75 6.20 -18.31
CA TYR A 108 4.23 5.70 -19.58
C TYR A 108 2.70 5.86 -19.68
N PHE A 109 1.97 5.52 -18.60
CA PHE A 109 0.50 5.47 -18.65
C PHE A 109 -0.20 6.73 -18.13
N ASP A 110 0.45 7.61 -17.37
CA ASP A 110 -0.08 8.84 -16.75
C ASP A 110 -1.31 8.68 -15.83
N SER A 111 -1.98 7.54 -15.82
CA SER A 111 -3.17 7.27 -15.01
C SER A 111 -3.32 5.78 -14.73
N ILE A 112 -3.90 5.48 -13.56
CA ILE A 112 -4.19 4.09 -13.18
C ILE A 112 -5.20 3.42 -14.12
N ASP A 113 -6.14 4.19 -14.68
CA ASP A 113 -7.16 3.67 -15.61
C ASP A 113 -6.55 3.22 -16.94
N LYS A 114 -5.56 3.95 -17.45
CA LYS A 114 -4.81 3.53 -18.65
C LYS A 114 -3.98 2.29 -18.36
N LEU A 115 -3.23 2.27 -17.24
CA LEU A 115 -2.44 1.10 -16.83
C LEU A 115 -3.31 -0.15 -16.68
N LYS A 116 -4.51 -0.02 -16.10
CA LYS A 116 -5.46 -1.14 -15.92
C LYS A 116 -5.96 -1.72 -17.25
N ARG A 117 -5.99 -0.92 -18.32
CA ARG A 117 -6.41 -1.32 -19.67
C ARG A 117 -5.24 -1.70 -20.58
N ALA A 118 -4.02 -1.58 -20.09
CA ALA A 118 -2.82 -1.85 -20.86
C ALA A 118 -2.81 -3.30 -21.37
N THR A 119 -2.39 -3.43 -22.62
CA THR A 119 -2.12 -4.72 -23.24
C THR A 119 -0.72 -5.22 -22.87
N GLN A 120 -0.50 -6.52 -23.02
CA GLN A 120 0.81 -7.11 -22.77
C GLN A 120 1.90 -6.54 -23.71
N GLU A 121 1.54 -6.17 -24.95
CA GLU A 121 2.46 -5.53 -25.89
C GLU A 121 2.88 -4.13 -25.43
N GLU A 122 1.92 -3.32 -24.94
CA GLU A 122 2.23 -2.00 -24.37
C GLU A 122 3.16 -2.11 -23.16
N LEU A 123 2.92 -3.09 -22.28
CA LEU A 123 3.79 -3.34 -21.13
C LEU A 123 5.22 -3.71 -21.56
N LYS A 124 5.38 -4.56 -22.59
CA LYS A 124 6.69 -4.97 -23.10
C LYS A 124 7.50 -3.84 -23.75
N ASN A 125 6.83 -2.76 -24.17
CA ASN A 125 7.50 -1.60 -24.77
C ASN A 125 8.15 -0.68 -23.73
N ILE A 126 7.96 -0.94 -22.43
CA ILE A 126 8.53 -0.14 -21.35
C ILE A 126 9.95 -0.67 -21.03
N PRO A 127 11.00 0.18 -21.01
CA PRO A 127 12.40 -0.23 -20.94
C PRO A 127 12.76 -1.25 -19.85
N ASP A 128 12.11 -1.18 -18.69
CA ASP A 128 12.41 -2.02 -17.52
C ASP A 128 11.30 -3.04 -17.18
N VAL A 129 10.34 -3.24 -18.08
CA VAL A 129 9.24 -4.21 -17.94
C VAL A 129 9.50 -5.43 -18.83
N GLY A 130 10.27 -6.39 -18.29
CA GLY A 130 10.53 -7.65 -18.98
C GLY A 130 9.36 -8.65 -18.98
N GLU A 131 9.57 -9.84 -19.58
CA GLU A 131 8.56 -10.92 -19.68
C GLU A 131 8.00 -11.42 -18.33
N ARG A 132 8.70 -11.17 -17.22
CA ARG A 132 8.26 -11.61 -15.88
C ARG A 132 7.31 -10.62 -15.20
N VAL A 133 7.18 -9.42 -15.76
CA VAL A 133 6.36 -8.31 -15.26
C VAL A 133 5.13 -8.09 -16.15
N SER A 134 5.24 -8.37 -17.46
CA SER A 134 4.22 -8.13 -18.50
C SER A 134 3.21 -9.26 -18.71
#